data_AF-A0A841GS05-F1
#
_entry.id   AF-A0A841GS05-F1
#
_cell.length_a   1.000
_cell.length_b   1.000
_cell.length_c   1.000
_cell.angle_alpha   90.00
_cell.angle_beta   90.00
_cell.angle_gamma   90.00
#
_symmetry.space_group_name_H-M   'P 1'
#
loop_
_entity.id
_entity.type
_entity.pdbx_description
1 polymer ?
#
loop_
_entity_poly.entity_id
_entity_poly.type
_entity_poly.pdbx_seq_one_letter_code
_entity_poly.pdbx_strand_id
1 'polypeptide(L)'
;MKKIVKNLIIALFTFVVLGILINGNFVKDKYVLNNWNQKVPDQILLDKPSTCVYVTEFGDTNFDTLVIPKVIGNLFRVYLNGEEIYSYGTKTGNIWSYAYVVPLKNLSSNKNILKIEIFGLYDAGLPRFPFLTDRINALRYQNFQNFLRHDFYIISIGISFVAGIISFFLGYLLKAKQISHSYDLFGLFLILTAIALFDYQVRTFHFNEITFLIFKKIFLISAYFSSLFYIAALEKYKLKRFRTKWLIWYVIFASIFPIFSFNLNDYAKFSTVSNMLMLVVLFYVIFDVLYLKIDKLYFATFFIVFSYIHIILYFLYVRSYHFQEFLTGYGSAFLSISVILMLTDEFEKVLVETNEISNSRYIDPLTKAYNRNILEKLDNSNIEGFFVLIDLNDFKKLNDKFGHDKGDKVLVEFSKLIRENIREEDLFIRLGGDEFALIVNLDDPESFVERLRKLLIKIINLDFSYGIVKFSNFSESYRLADKLLYDMKSRNKNK
;
A
#
# COMPACT_ATOMS: atom_id res chain seq x y z
N MET A 1 15.11 0.20 -18.95
CA MET A 1 14.31 0.52 -20.15
C MET A 1 13.19 -0.51 -20.40
N LYS A 2 13.49 -1.80 -20.62
CA LYS A 2 12.46 -2.86 -20.86
C LYS A 2 11.31 -2.90 -19.84
N LYS A 3 11.61 -2.85 -18.53
CA LYS A 3 10.59 -2.82 -17.46
C LYS A 3 9.66 -1.59 -17.51
N ILE A 4 10.22 -0.42 -17.84
CA ILE A 4 9.46 0.85 -17.89
C ILE A 4 8.45 0.78 -19.04
N VAL A 5 8.93 0.42 -20.24
CA VAL A 5 8.10 0.29 -21.45
C VAL A 5 7.00 -0.74 -21.25
N LYS A 6 7.31 -1.89 -20.63
CA LYS A 6 6.30 -2.90 -20.30
C LYS A 6 5.17 -2.34 -19.42
N ASN A 7 5.52 -1.66 -18.32
CA ASN A 7 4.52 -1.09 -17.40
C ASN A 7 3.70 0.03 -18.06
N LEU A 8 4.33 0.85 -18.90
CA LEU A 8 3.64 1.89 -19.68
C LEU A 8 2.56 1.28 -20.60
N ILE A 9 2.92 0.25 -21.37
CA ILE A 9 2.00 -0.43 -22.29
C ILE A 9 0.84 -1.09 -21.53
N ILE A 10 1.14 -1.79 -20.42
CA ILE A 10 0.10 -2.42 -19.60
C ILE A 10 -0.82 -1.36 -19.01
N ALA A 11 -0.29 -0.26 -18.45
CA ALA A 11 -1.08 0.84 -17.92
C ALA A 11 -1.99 1.45 -18.98
N LEU A 12 -1.48 1.68 -20.20
CA LEU A 12 -2.27 2.23 -21.31
C LEU A 12 -3.37 1.27 -21.75
N PHE A 13 -3.05 -0.02 -21.90
CA PHE A 13 -4.03 -1.04 -22.27
C PHE A 13 -5.15 -1.14 -21.22
N THR A 14 -4.79 -1.25 -19.94
CA THR A 14 -5.77 -1.30 -18.85
C THR A 14 -6.63 -0.03 -18.81
N PHE A 15 -6.01 1.14 -19.00
CA PHE A 15 -6.71 2.43 -19.06
C PHE A 15 -7.77 2.46 -20.17
N VAL A 16 -7.39 2.06 -21.39
CA VAL A 16 -8.30 2.03 -22.55
C VAL A 16 -9.44 1.04 -22.33
N VAL A 17 -9.14 -0.17 -21.86
CA VAL A 17 -10.17 -1.21 -21.60
C VAL A 17 -11.18 -0.74 -20.56
N LEU A 18 -10.72 -0.18 -19.44
CA LEU A 18 -11.62 0.37 -18.41
C LEU A 18 -12.46 1.53 -18.95
N GLY A 19 -11.85 2.43 -19.73
CA GLY A 19 -12.56 3.53 -20.39
C GLY A 19 -13.69 3.02 -21.30
N ILE A 20 -13.45 1.95 -22.07
CA ILE A 20 -14.48 1.32 -22.91
C ILE A 20 -15.59 0.71 -22.05
N LEU A 21 -15.25 -0.01 -20.98
CA LEU A 21 -16.26 -0.65 -20.12
C LEU A 21 -17.18 0.36 -19.43
N ILE A 22 -16.63 1.47 -18.96
CA ILE A 22 -17.38 2.50 -18.23
C ILE A 22 -18.27 3.33 -19.17
N ASN A 23 -17.83 3.54 -20.41
CA ASN A 23 -18.58 4.31 -21.40
C ASN A 23 -19.50 3.46 -22.28
N GLY A 24 -19.25 2.16 -22.34
CA GLY A 24 -20.01 1.22 -23.16
C GLY A 24 -21.47 1.06 -22.71
N ASN A 25 -22.36 0.90 -23.68
CA ASN A 25 -23.74 0.50 -23.46
C ASN A 25 -23.94 -0.94 -23.97
N PHE A 26 -23.92 -1.90 -23.03
CA PHE A 26 -24.00 -3.34 -23.33
C PHE A 26 -25.43 -3.88 -23.46
N VAL A 27 -26.45 -3.02 -23.37
CA VAL A 27 -27.85 -3.43 -23.58
C VAL A 27 -28.12 -3.53 -25.08
N LYS A 28 -28.47 -4.73 -25.55
CA LYS A 28 -28.81 -5.02 -26.95
C LYS A 28 -30.25 -4.63 -27.28
N ASP A 29 -31.22 -5.12 -26.51
CA ASP A 29 -32.65 -4.87 -26.75
C ASP A 29 -33.10 -3.59 -26.04
N LYS A 30 -33.07 -2.48 -26.78
CA LYS A 30 -33.46 -1.16 -26.26
C LYS A 30 -34.04 -0.25 -27.33
N TYR A 31 -34.85 0.70 -26.89
CA TYR A 31 -35.33 1.83 -27.68
C TYR A 31 -34.68 3.13 -27.18
N VAL A 32 -33.81 3.74 -27.99
CA VAL A 32 -33.09 4.95 -27.59
C VAL A 32 -33.95 6.18 -27.84
N LEU A 33 -34.12 7.03 -26.82
CA LEU A 33 -34.86 8.28 -26.91
C LEU A 33 -33.93 9.36 -27.48
N ASN A 34 -34.07 9.69 -28.77
CA ASN A 34 -33.19 10.63 -29.46
C ASN A 34 -33.83 12.01 -29.70
N ASN A 35 -35.17 12.10 -29.65
CA ASN A 35 -35.92 13.28 -30.09
C ASN A 35 -36.29 14.19 -28.92
N TRP A 36 -35.29 14.84 -28.34
CA TRP A 36 -35.47 15.77 -27.23
C TRP A 36 -35.70 17.21 -27.70
N ASN A 37 -36.48 17.98 -26.94
CA ASN A 37 -36.68 19.43 -27.14
C ASN A 37 -35.41 20.27 -26.91
N GLN A 38 -34.42 19.70 -26.21
CA GLN A 38 -33.10 20.27 -26.00
C GLN A 38 -32.05 19.36 -26.63
N LYS A 39 -30.83 19.88 -26.82
CA LYS A 39 -29.72 19.04 -27.30
C LYS A 39 -29.51 17.93 -26.27
N VAL A 40 -29.68 16.68 -26.68
CA VAL A 40 -29.30 15.52 -25.89
C VAL A 40 -28.41 14.65 -26.78
N PRO A 41 -27.30 14.12 -26.24
CA PRO A 41 -26.83 14.39 -24.89
C PRO A 41 -26.31 15.84 -24.72
N ASP A 42 -26.28 16.35 -23.48
CA ASP A 42 -25.69 17.65 -23.10
C ASP A 42 -25.14 17.73 -21.66
N GLN A 43 -24.42 18.81 -21.37
CA GLN A 43 -24.08 19.31 -20.03
C GLN A 43 -24.02 20.85 -20.14
N ILE A 44 -24.87 21.52 -19.38
CA ILE A 44 -25.04 22.97 -19.40
C ILE A 44 -24.38 23.53 -18.14
N LEU A 45 -23.50 24.51 -18.30
CA LEU A 45 -23.00 25.32 -17.19
C LEU A 45 -24.03 26.39 -16.84
N LEU A 46 -24.29 26.55 -15.54
CA LEU A 46 -25.32 27.43 -15.02
C LEU A 46 -24.68 28.64 -14.33
N ASP A 47 -25.09 29.85 -14.68
CA ASP A 47 -24.64 31.07 -14.01
C ASP A 47 -25.15 31.17 -12.57
N LYS A 48 -26.31 30.55 -12.31
CA LYS A 48 -26.99 30.48 -11.02
C LYS A 48 -27.78 29.17 -10.88
N PRO A 49 -28.08 28.71 -9.65
CA PRO A 49 -28.88 27.52 -9.43
C PRO A 49 -30.21 27.58 -10.19
N SER A 50 -30.47 26.58 -11.04
CA SER A 50 -31.64 26.57 -11.93
C SER A 50 -32.01 25.14 -12.38
N THR A 51 -33.18 25.01 -13.01
CA THR A 51 -33.71 23.72 -13.48
C THR A 51 -33.73 23.67 -15.00
N CYS A 52 -33.08 22.66 -15.57
CA CYS A 52 -33.17 22.31 -17.00
C CYS A 52 -34.33 21.32 -17.23
N VAL A 53 -35.04 21.47 -18.34
CA VAL A 53 -36.24 20.68 -18.65
C VAL A 53 -36.09 20.00 -20.01
N TYR A 54 -36.01 18.68 -19.98
CA TYR A 54 -35.89 17.81 -21.14
C TYR A 54 -37.24 17.15 -21.39
N VAL A 55 -37.75 17.24 -22.61
CA VAL A 55 -39.02 16.66 -23.04
C VAL A 55 -38.79 15.88 -24.31
N THR A 56 -39.29 14.64 -24.36
CA THR A 56 -39.32 13.79 -25.55
C THR A 56 -40.68 13.11 -25.63
N GLU A 57 -41.04 12.68 -26.82
CA GLU A 57 -42.21 11.84 -27.05
C GLU A 57 -41.80 10.50 -27.64
N PHE A 58 -42.59 9.47 -27.34
CA PHE A 58 -42.45 8.14 -27.94
C PHE A 58 -43.83 7.48 -28.09
N GLY A 59 -43.95 6.60 -29.08
CA GLY A 59 -45.19 5.86 -29.37
C GLY A 59 -45.34 4.61 -28.52
N ASP A 60 -46.02 3.61 -29.08
CA ASP A 60 -46.13 2.28 -28.47
C ASP A 60 -44.76 1.59 -28.34
N THR A 61 -44.58 0.83 -27.27
CA THR A 61 -43.33 0.12 -27.01
C THR A 61 -43.56 -1.13 -26.16
N ASN A 62 -42.81 -2.18 -26.45
CA ASN A 62 -42.79 -3.40 -25.65
C ASN A 62 -41.94 -3.27 -24.36
N PHE A 63 -41.38 -2.09 -24.10
CA PHE A 63 -40.51 -1.84 -22.96
C PHE A 63 -41.28 -1.16 -21.82
N ASP A 64 -41.02 -1.63 -20.60
CA ASP A 64 -41.71 -1.18 -19.39
C ASP A 64 -40.83 -0.32 -18.47
N THR A 65 -39.59 -0.07 -18.87
CA THR A 65 -38.59 0.54 -17.99
C THR A 65 -37.75 1.56 -18.74
N LEU A 66 -37.67 2.77 -18.18
CA LEU A 66 -36.75 3.82 -18.60
C LEU A 66 -35.42 3.66 -17.87
N VAL A 67 -34.33 3.70 -18.63
CA VAL A 67 -32.97 3.82 -18.12
C VAL A 67 -32.46 5.22 -18.44
N ILE A 68 -32.01 5.93 -17.41
CA ILE A 68 -31.28 7.19 -17.54
C ILE A 68 -29.82 6.89 -17.18
N PRO A 69 -28.93 6.75 -18.17
CA PRO A 69 -27.59 6.23 -17.94
C PRO A 69 -26.74 7.06 -17.00
N LYS A 70 -26.96 8.37 -16.97
CA LYS A 70 -26.26 9.34 -16.13
C LYS A 70 -27.05 10.65 -16.12
N VAL A 71 -27.05 11.32 -14.97
CA VAL A 71 -27.64 12.65 -14.76
C VAL A 71 -26.56 13.57 -14.21
N ILE A 72 -26.35 14.74 -14.79
CA ILE A 72 -25.51 15.79 -14.21
C ILE A 72 -26.46 16.78 -13.55
N GLY A 73 -26.25 17.06 -12.27
CA GLY A 73 -27.12 17.90 -11.46
C GLY A 73 -27.11 17.44 -10.00
N ASN A 74 -28.07 17.94 -9.22
CA ASN A 74 -28.18 17.69 -7.79
C ASN A 74 -29.50 16.99 -7.42
N LEU A 75 -30.58 17.32 -8.13
CA LEU A 75 -31.91 16.74 -7.99
C LEU A 75 -32.51 16.58 -9.38
N PHE A 76 -33.15 15.45 -9.66
CA PHE A 76 -33.95 15.31 -10.86
C PHE A 76 -35.28 14.62 -10.61
N ARG A 77 -36.25 14.91 -11.48
CA ARG A 77 -37.59 14.35 -11.48
C ARG A 77 -37.97 13.87 -12.86
N VAL A 78 -38.74 12.80 -12.92
CA VAL A 78 -39.23 12.20 -14.15
C VAL A 78 -40.75 12.22 -14.11
N TYR A 79 -41.33 12.75 -15.18
CA TYR A 79 -42.76 12.83 -15.41
C TYR A 79 -43.13 12.04 -16.65
N LEU A 80 -44.20 11.25 -16.56
CA LEU A 80 -44.79 10.54 -17.69
C LEU A 80 -46.24 10.98 -17.84
N ASN A 81 -46.59 11.49 -19.03
CA ASN A 81 -47.95 11.97 -19.33
C ASN A 81 -48.48 13.00 -18.31
N GLY A 82 -47.58 13.79 -17.71
CA GLY A 82 -47.89 14.83 -16.71
C GLY A 82 -47.82 14.38 -15.25
N GLU A 83 -47.76 13.08 -14.96
CA GLU A 83 -47.65 12.54 -13.60
C GLU A 83 -46.17 12.34 -13.22
N GLU A 84 -45.79 12.74 -11.99
CA GLU A 84 -44.45 12.46 -11.45
C GLU A 84 -44.32 10.98 -11.10
N ILE A 85 -43.42 10.27 -11.79
CA ILE A 85 -43.20 8.82 -11.58
C ILE A 85 -41.90 8.52 -10.85
N TYR A 86 -40.98 9.49 -10.76
CA TYR A 86 -39.69 9.30 -10.09
C TYR A 86 -39.06 10.63 -9.66
N SER A 87 -38.34 10.61 -8.54
CA SER A 87 -37.56 11.75 -8.03
C SER A 87 -36.37 11.24 -7.25
N TYR A 88 -35.19 11.85 -7.46
CA TYR A 88 -33.97 11.47 -6.74
C TYR A 88 -33.01 12.65 -6.56
N GLY A 89 -32.42 12.73 -5.37
CA GLY A 89 -31.43 13.76 -5.02
C GLY A 89 -31.98 14.84 -4.10
N THR A 90 -31.15 15.85 -3.86
CA THR A 90 -31.49 17.03 -3.05
C THR A 90 -30.83 18.26 -3.66
N LYS A 91 -31.24 19.48 -3.25
CA LYS A 91 -30.67 20.72 -3.81
C LYS A 91 -29.16 20.85 -3.61
N THR A 92 -28.57 20.14 -2.65
CA THR A 92 -27.14 20.20 -2.29
C THR A 92 -26.45 18.84 -2.35
N GLY A 93 -26.98 17.91 -3.15
CA GLY A 93 -26.46 16.56 -3.30
C GLY A 93 -25.64 16.34 -4.56
N ASN A 94 -24.81 15.30 -4.59
CA ASN A 94 -24.15 14.82 -5.81
C ASN A 94 -24.86 13.55 -6.28
N ILE A 95 -25.35 13.51 -7.53
CA ILE A 95 -26.10 12.36 -8.07
C ILE A 95 -25.47 11.75 -9.33
N TRP A 96 -24.34 12.28 -9.78
CA TRP A 96 -23.81 12.01 -11.12
C TRP A 96 -23.11 10.67 -11.33
N SER A 97 -22.85 9.89 -10.27
CA SER A 97 -22.18 8.58 -10.41
C SER A 97 -23.15 7.42 -10.68
N TYR A 98 -24.46 7.60 -10.47
CA TYR A 98 -25.45 6.52 -10.66
C TYR A 98 -26.07 6.47 -12.06
N ALA A 99 -26.39 5.25 -12.49
CA ALA A 99 -27.41 5.01 -13.50
C ALA A 99 -28.77 4.85 -12.80
N TYR A 100 -29.82 5.37 -13.43
CA TYR A 100 -31.16 5.35 -12.87
C TYR A 100 -32.08 4.47 -13.70
N VAL A 101 -32.94 3.74 -13.01
CA VAL A 101 -33.93 2.83 -13.57
C VAL A 101 -35.29 3.27 -13.04
N VAL A 102 -36.19 3.59 -13.96
CA VAL A 102 -37.50 4.15 -13.67
C VAL A 102 -38.57 3.27 -14.32
N PRO A 103 -39.38 2.54 -13.54
CA PRO A 103 -40.50 1.79 -14.08
C PRO A 103 -41.51 2.73 -14.73
N LEU A 104 -41.97 2.38 -15.93
CA LEU A 104 -43.03 3.10 -16.64
C LEU A 104 -44.36 2.39 -16.36
N LYS A 105 -45.37 3.17 -15.96
CA LYS A 105 -46.74 2.69 -15.72
C LYS A 105 -47.72 3.48 -16.57
N ASN A 106 -48.88 2.90 -16.87
CA ASN A 106 -49.97 3.59 -17.57
C ASN A 106 -49.56 4.18 -18.94
N LEU A 107 -48.78 3.41 -19.73
CA LEU A 107 -48.40 3.81 -21.09
C LEU A 107 -49.63 3.82 -22.00
N SER A 108 -49.75 4.87 -22.80
CA SER A 108 -50.73 4.97 -23.88
C SER A 108 -50.21 4.28 -25.13
N SER A 109 -51.08 3.58 -25.87
CA SER A 109 -50.74 2.95 -27.15
C SER A 109 -50.45 3.95 -28.27
N ASN A 110 -50.89 5.20 -28.15
CA ASN A 110 -50.74 6.20 -29.22
C ASN A 110 -49.51 7.08 -29.02
N LYS A 111 -49.44 7.77 -27.86
CA LYS A 111 -48.42 8.79 -27.61
C LYS A 111 -48.14 8.91 -26.13
N ASN A 112 -46.87 8.84 -25.77
CA ASN A 112 -46.36 9.04 -24.42
C ASN A 112 -45.42 10.24 -24.40
N ILE A 113 -45.59 11.13 -23.43
CA ILE A 113 -44.74 12.29 -23.22
C ILE A 113 -43.89 12.05 -21.98
N LEU A 114 -42.57 12.02 -22.16
CA LEU A 114 -41.61 11.92 -21.08
C LEU A 114 -40.97 13.29 -20.84
N LYS A 115 -41.00 13.74 -19.59
CA LYS A 115 -40.33 14.97 -19.17
C LYS A 115 -39.37 14.67 -18.03
N ILE A 116 -38.13 15.13 -18.15
CA ILE A 116 -37.10 15.05 -17.11
C ILE A 116 -36.74 16.47 -16.70
N GLU A 117 -36.94 16.79 -15.43
CA GLU A 117 -36.48 18.05 -14.84
C GLU A 117 -35.20 17.80 -14.04
N ILE A 118 -34.16 18.60 -14.26
CA ILE A 118 -32.88 18.46 -13.59
C ILE A 118 -32.50 19.80 -12.96
N PHE A 119 -32.48 19.86 -11.64
CA PHE A 119 -31.98 21.00 -10.88
C PHE A 119 -30.46 20.86 -10.68
N GLY A 120 -29.73 21.93 -11.02
CA GLY A 120 -28.29 22.03 -10.88
C GLY A 120 -27.87 23.30 -10.14
N LEU A 121 -26.83 23.20 -9.31
CA LEU A 121 -26.24 24.36 -8.62
C LEU A 121 -25.31 25.18 -9.52
N TYR A 122 -24.54 24.51 -10.37
CA TYR A 122 -23.57 25.11 -11.29
C TYR A 122 -23.49 24.37 -12.64
N ASP A 123 -23.99 23.13 -12.72
CA ASP A 123 -24.17 22.39 -13.95
C ASP A 123 -25.42 21.49 -13.90
N ALA A 124 -26.00 21.22 -15.06
CA ALA A 124 -27.10 20.27 -15.24
C ALA A 124 -27.07 19.66 -16.64
N GLY A 125 -27.50 18.42 -16.81
CA GLY A 125 -27.59 17.81 -18.15
C GLY A 125 -27.82 16.31 -18.19
N LEU A 126 -28.10 15.83 -19.41
CA LEU A 126 -28.20 14.41 -19.74
C LEU A 126 -27.00 14.02 -20.61
N PRO A 127 -25.85 13.63 -20.02
CA PRO A 127 -24.63 13.41 -20.78
C PRO A 127 -24.64 12.13 -21.62
N ARG A 128 -25.72 11.33 -21.57
CA ARG A 128 -25.93 10.11 -22.34
C ARG A 128 -27.42 10.00 -22.65
N PHE A 129 -27.75 9.50 -23.84
CA PHE A 129 -29.14 9.28 -24.25
C PHE A 129 -29.86 8.33 -23.28
N PRO A 130 -31.00 8.74 -22.69
CA PRO A 130 -31.91 7.82 -22.04
C PRO A 130 -32.49 6.82 -23.04
N PHE A 131 -32.83 5.63 -22.57
CA PHE A 131 -33.39 4.58 -23.41
C PHE A 131 -34.39 3.72 -22.64
N LEU A 132 -35.31 3.08 -23.36
CA LEU A 132 -36.26 2.13 -22.82
C LEU A 132 -35.77 0.70 -23.05
N THR A 133 -36.00 -0.19 -22.09
CA THR A 133 -35.70 -1.62 -22.19
C THR A 133 -36.60 -2.39 -21.19
N ASP A 134 -36.49 -3.72 -21.14
CA ASP A 134 -37.16 -4.51 -20.11
C ASP A 134 -36.47 -4.34 -18.74
N ARG A 135 -37.24 -4.56 -17.68
CA ARG A 135 -36.76 -4.43 -16.30
C ARG A 135 -35.47 -5.22 -15.99
N ILE A 136 -35.29 -6.42 -16.54
CA ILE A 136 -34.13 -7.27 -16.24
C ILE A 136 -32.87 -6.66 -16.85
N ASN A 137 -32.93 -6.26 -18.11
CA ASN A 137 -31.82 -5.60 -18.79
C ASN A 137 -31.50 -4.23 -18.18
N ALA A 138 -32.52 -3.47 -17.76
CA ALA A 138 -32.33 -2.21 -17.05
C ALA A 138 -31.56 -2.37 -15.74
N LEU A 139 -31.95 -3.33 -14.90
CA LEU A 139 -31.28 -3.60 -13.62
C LEU A 139 -29.85 -4.13 -13.80
N ARG A 140 -29.61 -4.99 -14.80
CA ARG A 140 -28.25 -5.44 -15.15
C ARG A 140 -27.35 -4.27 -15.54
N TYR A 141 -27.86 -3.38 -16.39
CA TYR A 141 -27.14 -2.17 -16.77
C TYR A 141 -26.83 -1.28 -15.57
N GLN A 142 -27.83 -1.02 -14.72
CA GLN A 142 -27.67 -0.19 -13.53
C GLN A 142 -26.62 -0.76 -12.58
N ASN A 143 -26.72 -2.04 -12.21
CA ASN A 143 -25.78 -2.67 -11.28
C ASN A 143 -24.34 -2.63 -11.82
N PHE A 144 -24.16 -2.95 -13.10
CA PHE A 144 -22.83 -2.92 -13.71
C PHE A 144 -22.23 -1.52 -13.74
N GLN A 145 -23.01 -0.51 -14.13
CA GLN A 145 -22.53 0.86 -14.19
C GLN A 145 -22.31 1.45 -12.80
N ASN A 146 -23.19 1.17 -11.84
CA ASN A 146 -23.05 1.63 -10.46
C ASN A 146 -21.81 1.01 -9.81
N PHE A 147 -21.52 -0.27 -10.08
CA PHE A 147 -20.29 -0.91 -9.61
C PHE A 147 -19.04 -0.16 -10.09
N LEU A 148 -18.96 0.13 -11.40
CA LEU A 148 -17.80 0.80 -11.98
C LEU A 148 -17.67 2.27 -11.55
N ARG A 149 -18.79 2.98 -11.34
CA ARG A 149 -18.77 4.43 -11.13
C ARG A 149 -18.90 4.88 -9.69
N HIS A 150 -19.47 4.05 -8.83
CA HIS A 150 -19.76 4.40 -7.45
C HIS A 150 -19.09 3.42 -6.49
N ASP A 151 -19.41 2.13 -6.57
CA ASP A 151 -18.92 1.14 -5.61
C ASP A 151 -17.39 1.03 -5.67
N PHE A 152 -16.80 1.12 -6.87
CA PHE A 152 -15.36 1.12 -7.04
C PHE A 152 -14.68 2.29 -6.32
N TYR A 153 -15.29 3.47 -6.30
CA TYR A 153 -14.76 4.62 -5.55
C TYR A 153 -14.82 4.36 -4.05
N ILE A 154 -15.87 3.71 -3.53
CA ILE A 154 -15.96 3.32 -2.12
C ILE A 154 -14.83 2.34 -1.78
N ILE A 155 -14.62 1.32 -2.63
CA ILE A 155 -13.52 0.36 -2.48
C ILE A 155 -12.16 1.09 -2.48
N SER A 156 -11.97 2.05 -3.39
CA SER A 156 -10.73 2.85 -3.50
C SER A 156 -10.45 3.69 -2.24
N ILE A 157 -11.50 4.28 -1.66
CA ILE A 157 -11.44 4.99 -0.37
C ILE A 157 -10.99 4.02 0.72
N GLY A 158 -11.65 2.86 0.82
CA GLY A 158 -11.34 1.83 1.82
C GLY A 158 -9.89 1.33 1.72
N ILE A 159 -9.43 0.99 0.51
CA ILE A 159 -8.05 0.57 0.25
C ILE A 159 -7.06 1.64 0.69
N SER A 160 -7.28 2.89 0.28
CA SER A 160 -6.37 4.00 0.62
C SER A 160 -6.35 4.26 2.12
N PHE A 161 -7.51 4.24 2.78
CA PHE A 161 -7.61 4.46 4.22
C PHE A 161 -6.90 3.36 5.02
N VAL A 162 -7.18 2.09 4.71
CA VAL A 162 -6.55 0.94 5.39
C VAL A 162 -5.05 0.91 5.12
N ALA A 163 -4.62 1.11 3.87
CA ALA A 163 -3.20 1.19 3.53
C ALA A 163 -2.50 2.33 4.31
N GLY A 164 -3.19 3.46 4.52
CA GLY A 164 -2.68 4.57 5.34
C GLY A 164 -2.43 4.16 6.79
N ILE A 165 -3.40 3.49 7.42
CA ILE A 165 -3.26 2.96 8.79
C ILE A 165 -2.10 1.95 8.87
N ILE A 166 -2.04 1.00 7.93
CA ILE A 166 -0.95 0.01 7.90
C ILE A 166 0.40 0.72 7.73
N SER A 167 0.49 1.74 6.87
CA SER A 167 1.71 2.51 6.68
C SER A 167 2.19 3.14 7.99
N PHE A 168 1.31 3.80 8.74
CA PHE A 168 1.66 4.34 10.07
C PHE A 168 2.09 3.24 11.05
N PHE A 169 1.39 2.11 11.07
CA PHE A 169 1.73 0.98 11.93
C PHE A 169 3.13 0.43 11.61
N LEU A 170 3.44 0.21 10.34
CA LEU A 170 4.78 -0.22 9.91
C LEU A 170 5.85 0.83 10.23
N GLY A 171 5.53 2.12 10.05
CA GLY A 171 6.41 3.24 10.43
C GLY A 171 6.74 3.23 11.92
N TYR A 172 5.74 3.00 12.77
CA TYR A 172 5.90 2.86 14.21
C TYR A 172 6.81 1.68 14.59
N LEU A 173 6.60 0.50 13.98
CA LEU A 173 7.46 -0.67 14.20
C LEU A 173 8.92 -0.42 13.79
N LEU A 174 9.14 0.48 12.82
CA LEU A 174 10.46 0.88 12.35
C LEU A 174 11.00 2.16 13.01
N LYS A 175 10.43 2.65 14.11
CA LYS A 175 10.80 3.92 14.79
C LYS A 175 12.31 4.16 14.91
N ALA A 176 13.08 3.12 15.22
CA ALA A 176 14.53 3.21 15.40
C ALA A 176 15.33 3.36 14.08
N LYS A 177 14.69 3.14 12.93
CA LYS A 177 15.29 3.24 11.59
C LYS A 177 14.93 4.57 10.96
N GLN A 178 15.86 5.13 10.19
CA GLN A 178 15.65 6.41 9.49
C GLN A 178 14.48 6.37 8.48
N ILE A 179 14.18 5.18 7.93
CA ILE A 179 13.15 4.98 6.91
C ILE A 179 11.71 5.15 7.43
N SER A 180 11.49 5.05 8.76
CA SER A 180 10.16 5.18 9.40
C SER A 180 9.41 6.44 8.97
N HIS A 181 10.11 7.57 8.89
CA HIS A 181 9.51 8.84 8.46
C HIS A 181 8.93 8.79 7.04
N SER A 182 9.43 7.91 6.15
CA SER A 182 8.83 7.77 4.83
C SER A 182 7.49 7.03 4.90
N TYR A 183 7.35 6.06 5.81
CA TYR A 183 6.10 5.35 6.06
C TYR A 183 5.04 6.29 6.65
N ASP A 184 5.41 7.19 7.56
CA ASP A 184 4.48 8.18 8.11
C ASP A 184 3.97 9.15 7.02
N LEU A 185 4.86 9.59 6.13
CA LEU A 185 4.49 10.46 5.00
C LEU A 185 3.62 9.72 3.97
N PHE A 186 3.90 8.45 3.68
CA PHE A 186 3.01 7.62 2.86
C PHE A 186 1.65 7.42 3.55
N GLY A 187 1.63 7.26 4.87
CA GLY A 187 0.39 7.20 5.66
C GLY A 187 -0.46 8.45 5.46
N LEU A 188 0.13 9.64 5.59
CA LEU A 188 -0.56 10.91 5.34
C LEU A 188 -1.06 11.03 3.90
N PHE A 189 -0.23 10.68 2.91
CA PHE A 189 -0.62 10.62 1.51
C PHE A 189 -1.87 9.74 1.29
N LEU A 190 -1.87 8.53 1.85
CA LEU A 190 -2.94 7.56 1.68
C LEU A 190 -4.25 7.99 2.35
N ILE A 191 -4.18 8.53 3.57
CA ILE A 191 -5.36 9.07 4.27
C ILE A 191 -5.94 10.27 3.53
N LEU A 192 -5.10 11.22 3.09
CA LEU A 192 -5.58 12.38 2.35
C LEU A 192 -6.15 12.01 0.98
N THR A 193 -5.59 10.98 0.33
CA THR A 193 -6.17 10.40 -0.89
C THR A 193 -7.57 9.83 -0.63
N ALA A 194 -7.74 9.09 0.47
CA ALA A 194 -9.06 8.58 0.86
C ALA A 194 -10.07 9.73 1.08
N ILE A 195 -9.67 10.80 1.77
CA ILE A 195 -10.51 11.99 1.99
C ILE A 195 -10.86 12.67 0.66
N ALA A 196 -9.89 12.85 -0.24
CA ALA A 196 -10.12 13.47 -1.54
C ALA A 196 -11.14 12.69 -2.40
N LEU A 197 -11.08 11.35 -2.36
CA LEU A 197 -11.97 10.50 -3.14
C LEU A 197 -13.45 10.56 -2.71
N PHE A 198 -13.75 11.07 -1.50
CA PHE A 198 -15.13 11.33 -1.09
C PHE A 198 -15.84 12.38 -1.96
N ASP A 199 -15.11 13.21 -2.72
CA ASP A 199 -15.76 14.15 -3.63
C ASP A 199 -16.60 13.45 -4.70
N TYR A 200 -16.16 12.25 -5.10
CA TYR A 200 -16.77 11.42 -6.13
C TYR A 200 -17.96 10.58 -5.63
N GLN A 201 -18.31 10.67 -4.35
CA GLN A 201 -19.40 9.91 -3.76
C GLN A 201 -20.76 10.58 -3.94
N VAL A 202 -21.80 9.77 -4.16
CA VAL A 202 -23.20 10.21 -4.08
C VAL A 202 -23.49 10.65 -2.66
N ARG A 203 -24.09 11.83 -2.54
CA ARG A 203 -24.46 12.43 -1.27
C ARG A 203 -25.85 13.01 -1.41
N THR A 204 -26.79 12.51 -0.62
CA THR A 204 -28.18 13.01 -0.58
C THR A 204 -28.46 13.83 0.69
N PHE A 205 -27.43 14.22 1.43
CA PHE A 205 -27.59 15.01 2.65
C PHE A 205 -28.26 16.36 2.38
N HIS A 206 -29.13 16.79 3.29
CA HIS A 206 -29.76 18.12 3.32
C HIS A 206 -28.81 19.14 3.97
N PHE A 207 -27.65 19.36 3.37
CA PHE A 207 -26.79 20.47 3.79
C PHE A 207 -27.34 21.79 3.25
N ASN A 208 -26.95 22.90 3.86
CA ASN A 208 -27.05 24.19 3.18
C ASN A 208 -25.88 24.32 2.17
N GLU A 209 -25.98 25.28 1.25
CA GLU A 209 -24.98 25.48 0.19
C GLU A 209 -23.57 25.76 0.75
N ILE A 210 -23.49 26.47 1.88
CA ILE A 210 -22.24 26.82 2.54
C ILE A 210 -21.50 25.56 3.02
N THR A 211 -22.20 24.67 3.74
CA THR A 211 -21.63 23.41 4.21
C THR A 211 -21.21 22.52 3.06
N PHE A 212 -22.01 22.45 1.98
CA PHE A 212 -21.64 21.72 0.78
C PHE A 212 -20.34 22.26 0.16
N LEU A 213 -20.22 23.59 0.02
CA LEU A 213 -19.01 24.26 -0.46
C LEU A 213 -17.79 23.97 0.42
N ILE A 214 -17.95 23.98 1.76
CA ILE A 214 -16.86 23.63 2.68
C ILE A 214 -16.34 22.21 2.41
N PHE A 215 -17.22 21.23 2.25
CA PHE A 215 -16.80 19.86 1.91
C PHE A 215 -16.06 19.79 0.58
N LYS A 216 -16.55 20.49 -0.46
CA LYS A 216 -15.88 20.55 -1.77
C LYS A 216 -14.44 21.07 -1.62
N LYS A 217 -14.24 22.14 -0.84
CA LYS A 217 -12.91 22.70 -0.55
C LYS A 217 -12.01 21.71 0.19
N ILE A 218 -12.52 21.08 1.25
CA ILE A 218 -11.75 20.09 2.03
C ILE A 218 -11.22 18.99 1.12
N PHE A 219 -12.08 18.39 0.29
CA PHE A 219 -11.68 17.28 -0.57
C PHE A 219 -10.66 17.69 -1.63
N LEU A 220 -10.83 18.85 -2.24
CA LEU A 220 -9.87 19.37 -3.23
C LEU A 220 -8.50 19.64 -2.60
N ILE A 221 -8.48 20.30 -1.44
CA ILE A 221 -7.23 20.60 -0.73
C ILE A 221 -6.55 19.31 -0.27
N SER A 222 -7.31 18.31 0.21
CA SER A 222 -6.76 17.00 0.55
C SER A 222 -6.07 16.32 -0.63
N ALA A 223 -6.61 16.43 -1.85
CA ALA A 223 -5.97 15.89 -3.05
C ALA A 223 -4.60 16.55 -3.29
N TYR A 224 -4.51 17.86 -3.09
CA TYR A 224 -3.30 18.63 -3.34
C TYR A 224 -2.22 18.30 -2.32
N PHE A 225 -2.56 18.30 -1.03
CA PHE A 225 -1.61 17.91 0.02
C PHE A 225 -1.21 16.44 -0.07
N SER A 226 -2.13 15.55 -0.47
CA SER A 226 -1.83 14.14 -0.73
C SER A 226 -0.64 13.98 -1.70
N SER A 227 -0.68 14.68 -2.85
CA SER A 227 0.40 14.63 -3.84
C SER A 227 1.75 15.12 -3.29
N LEU A 228 1.74 16.16 -2.44
CA LEU A 228 2.94 16.69 -1.81
C LEU A 228 3.55 15.68 -0.83
N PHE A 229 2.73 15.05 0.01
CA PHE A 229 3.18 14.01 0.95
C PHE A 229 3.71 12.79 0.21
N TYR A 230 3.12 12.41 -0.92
CA TYR A 230 3.60 11.32 -1.76
C TYR A 230 5.03 11.58 -2.27
N ILE A 231 5.28 12.77 -2.82
CA ILE A 231 6.61 13.18 -3.28
C ILE A 231 7.61 13.17 -2.10
N ALA A 232 7.24 13.79 -0.99
CA ALA A 232 8.10 13.85 0.19
C ALA A 232 8.43 12.44 0.73
N ALA A 233 7.47 11.52 0.68
CA ALA A 233 7.65 10.14 1.07
C ALA A 233 8.63 9.40 0.14
N LEU A 234 8.49 9.53 -1.19
CA LEU A 234 9.40 8.92 -2.17
C LEU A 234 10.85 9.39 -2.00
N GLU A 235 11.05 10.71 -1.85
CA GLU A 235 12.39 11.26 -1.66
C GLU A 235 13.00 10.82 -0.34
N LYS A 236 12.23 10.79 0.76
CA LYS A 236 12.72 10.23 2.03
C LYS A 236 13.03 8.74 1.93
N TYR A 237 12.20 7.98 1.22
CA TYR A 237 12.37 6.53 1.01
C TYR A 237 13.68 6.21 0.29
N LYS A 238 14.05 6.97 -0.77
CA LYS A 238 15.27 6.68 -1.57
C LYS A 238 16.48 7.56 -1.24
N LEU A 239 16.30 8.86 -1.05
CA LEU A 239 17.39 9.82 -0.87
C LEU A 239 17.66 10.15 0.61
N LYS A 240 16.85 9.63 1.54
CA LYS A 240 16.91 9.92 2.99
C LYS A 240 16.71 11.40 3.36
N ARG A 241 16.30 12.25 2.41
CA ARG A 241 16.01 13.68 2.61
C ARG A 241 15.01 14.19 1.59
N PHE A 242 14.19 15.17 1.99
CA PHE A 242 13.28 15.88 1.11
C PHE A 242 14.00 17.12 0.53
N ARG A 243 14.37 17.04 -0.75
CA ARG A 243 15.12 18.06 -1.49
C ARG A 243 14.19 19.15 -2.03
N THR A 244 12.96 18.82 -2.36
CA THR A 244 12.15 19.64 -3.27
C THR A 244 11.16 20.52 -2.51
N LYS A 245 11.70 21.25 -1.53
CA LYS A 245 10.92 22.07 -0.58
C LYS A 245 10.14 23.20 -1.25
N TRP A 246 10.58 23.70 -2.40
CA TRP A 246 9.89 24.76 -3.13
C TRP A 246 8.50 24.33 -3.64
N LEU A 247 8.26 23.02 -3.84
CA LEU A 247 6.94 22.50 -4.22
C LEU A 247 5.89 22.71 -3.13
N ILE A 248 6.29 22.85 -1.86
CA ILE A 248 5.36 23.19 -0.77
C ILE A 248 4.64 24.51 -1.10
N TRP A 249 5.41 25.53 -1.47
CA TRP A 249 4.85 26.85 -1.80
C TRP A 249 3.99 26.80 -3.06
N TYR A 250 4.36 25.96 -4.03
CA TYR A 250 3.55 25.75 -5.23
C TYR A 250 2.19 25.13 -4.91
N VAL A 251 2.16 24.09 -4.07
CA VAL A 251 0.91 23.42 -3.64
C VAL A 251 0.06 24.35 -2.78
N ILE A 252 0.67 25.13 -1.89
CA ILE A 252 -0.03 26.17 -1.12
C ILE A 252 -0.66 27.18 -2.09
N PHE A 253 0.10 27.70 -3.05
CA PHE A 253 -0.42 28.65 -4.04
C PHE A 253 -1.58 28.08 -4.86
N ALA A 254 -1.47 26.84 -5.34
CA ALA A 254 -2.57 26.16 -6.03
C ALA A 254 -3.80 25.95 -5.13
N SER A 255 -3.62 25.85 -3.82
CA SER A 255 -4.71 25.69 -2.84
C SER A 255 -5.37 27.00 -2.45
N ILE A 256 -4.77 28.17 -2.71
CA ILE A 256 -5.30 29.47 -2.31
C ILE A 256 -6.62 29.76 -3.04
N PHE A 257 -6.68 29.57 -4.36
CA PHE A 257 -7.86 29.97 -5.14
C PHE A 257 -9.17 29.32 -4.64
N PRO A 258 -9.23 27.99 -4.40
CA PRO A 258 -10.46 27.36 -3.91
C PRO A 258 -10.78 27.73 -2.46
N ILE A 259 -9.78 28.05 -1.62
CA ILE A 259 -10.01 28.48 -0.24
C ILE A 259 -10.82 29.78 -0.22
N PHE A 260 -10.50 30.72 -1.11
CA PHE A 260 -11.14 32.04 -1.17
C PHE A 260 -12.41 32.09 -2.04
N SER A 261 -12.92 30.98 -2.58
CA SER A 261 -14.19 30.99 -3.30
C SER A 261 -15.38 31.16 -2.33
N PHE A 262 -16.22 32.17 -2.52
CA PHE A 262 -17.36 32.44 -1.62
C PHE A 262 -18.66 31.72 -2.02
N ASN A 263 -18.77 31.32 -3.29
CA ASN A 263 -19.91 30.58 -3.82
C ASN A 263 -19.44 29.42 -4.71
N LEU A 264 -20.38 28.56 -5.14
CA LEU A 264 -20.08 27.36 -5.92
C LEU A 264 -19.63 27.65 -7.36
N ASN A 265 -20.04 28.76 -7.96
CA ASN A 265 -19.64 29.13 -9.31
C ASN A 265 -18.17 29.61 -9.33
N ASP A 266 -17.79 30.44 -8.36
CA ASP A 266 -16.40 30.86 -8.16
C ASP A 266 -15.53 29.65 -7.83
N TYR A 267 -16.02 28.74 -6.98
CA TYR A 267 -15.34 27.48 -6.68
C TYR A 267 -15.10 26.66 -7.95
N ALA A 268 -16.11 26.49 -8.81
CA ALA A 268 -15.97 25.74 -10.05
C ALA A 268 -14.86 26.34 -10.94
N LYS A 269 -14.87 27.67 -11.16
CA LYS A 269 -13.84 28.38 -11.93
C LYS A 269 -12.44 28.26 -11.32
N PHE A 270 -12.32 28.52 -10.02
CA PHE A 270 -11.04 28.49 -9.31
C PHE A 270 -10.47 27.08 -9.17
N SER A 271 -11.32 26.08 -8.96
CA SER A 271 -10.89 24.68 -8.93
C SER A 271 -10.34 24.21 -10.29
N THR A 272 -10.90 24.69 -11.41
CA THR A 272 -10.34 24.42 -12.74
C THR A 272 -8.91 24.95 -12.86
N VAL A 273 -8.67 26.22 -12.50
CA VAL A 273 -7.32 26.83 -12.53
C VAL A 273 -6.35 26.05 -11.63
N SER A 274 -6.79 25.72 -10.42
CA SER A 274 -6.00 24.98 -9.43
C SER A 274 -5.64 23.57 -9.92
N ASN A 275 -6.56 22.90 -10.62
CA ASN A 275 -6.32 21.59 -11.23
C ASN A 275 -5.31 21.67 -12.38
N MET A 276 -5.28 22.77 -13.16
CA MET A 276 -4.24 22.98 -14.17
C MET A 276 -2.86 23.14 -13.54
N LEU A 277 -2.77 23.85 -12.41
CA LEU A 277 -1.52 23.95 -11.65
C LEU A 277 -1.06 22.59 -11.12
N MET A 278 -1.98 21.75 -10.63
CA MET A 278 -1.67 20.41 -10.11
C MET A 278 -0.97 19.49 -11.13
N LEU A 279 -1.10 19.77 -12.43
CA LEU A 279 -0.38 19.03 -13.48
C LEU A 279 1.14 19.12 -13.34
N VAL A 280 1.66 20.27 -12.91
CA VAL A 280 3.11 20.44 -12.69
C VAL A 280 3.58 19.49 -11.59
N VAL A 281 2.78 19.31 -10.54
CA VAL A 281 3.08 18.37 -9.45
C VAL A 281 3.03 16.92 -9.96
N LEU A 282 2.08 16.58 -10.82
CA LEU A 282 1.99 15.24 -11.41
C LEU A 282 3.15 14.92 -12.36
N PHE A 283 3.60 15.89 -13.16
CA PHE A 283 4.82 15.72 -13.95
C PHE A 283 6.04 15.49 -13.06
N TYR A 284 6.12 16.21 -11.94
CA TYR A 284 7.17 16.00 -10.96
C TYR A 284 7.12 14.59 -10.35
N VAL A 285 5.92 14.11 -10.00
CA VAL A 285 5.71 12.73 -9.51
C VAL A 285 6.26 11.69 -10.51
N ILE A 286 5.94 11.82 -11.80
CA ILE A 286 6.47 10.92 -12.83
C ILE A 286 7.99 10.97 -12.86
N PHE A 287 8.53 12.18 -12.92
CA PHE A 287 9.96 12.40 -12.98
C PHE A 287 10.65 11.73 -11.80
N ASP A 288 10.16 11.94 -10.58
CA ASP A 288 10.73 11.35 -9.36
C ASP A 288 10.67 9.83 -9.37
N VAL A 289 9.52 9.23 -9.69
CA VAL A 289 9.39 7.76 -9.73
C VAL A 289 10.38 7.13 -10.73
N LEU A 290 10.54 7.75 -11.90
CA LEU A 290 11.47 7.29 -12.94
C LEU A 290 12.94 7.55 -12.56
N TYR A 291 13.24 8.73 -12.03
CA TYR A 291 14.58 9.15 -11.61
C TYR A 291 15.11 8.29 -10.45
N LEU A 292 14.25 8.05 -9.44
CA LEU A 292 14.53 7.21 -8.28
C LEU A 292 14.46 5.71 -8.58
N LYS A 293 14.04 5.34 -9.80
CA LYS A 293 13.96 3.96 -10.32
C LYS A 293 13.14 3.02 -9.45
N ILE A 294 11.97 3.49 -9.00
CA ILE A 294 11.08 2.70 -8.12
C ILE A 294 10.12 1.88 -8.97
N ASP A 295 10.55 0.68 -9.36
CA ASP A 295 9.89 -0.11 -10.40
C ASP A 295 8.48 -0.60 -10.04
N LYS A 296 8.21 -0.83 -8.76
CA LYS A 296 6.87 -1.16 -8.24
C LYS A 296 5.81 -0.11 -8.49
N LEU A 297 6.22 1.15 -8.68
CA LEU A 297 5.29 2.27 -8.84
C LEU A 297 5.04 2.62 -10.32
N TYR A 298 5.83 2.10 -11.26
CA TYR A 298 5.74 2.48 -12.68
C TYR A 298 4.32 2.34 -13.24
N PHE A 299 3.67 1.19 -13.06
CA PHE A 299 2.31 0.98 -13.58
C PHE A 299 1.32 2.00 -13.02
N ALA A 300 1.24 2.15 -11.69
CA ALA A 300 0.28 3.03 -11.05
C ALA A 300 0.53 4.51 -11.41
N THR A 301 1.80 4.93 -11.48
CA THR A 301 2.18 6.27 -11.90
C THR A 301 1.79 6.55 -13.35
N PHE A 302 2.03 5.63 -14.29
CA PHE A 302 1.57 5.82 -15.66
C PHE A 302 0.05 5.85 -15.77
N PHE A 303 -0.65 4.96 -15.05
CA PHE A 303 -2.10 4.92 -15.07
C PHE A 303 -2.72 6.21 -14.56
N ILE A 304 -2.27 6.72 -13.39
CA ILE A 304 -2.83 7.96 -12.84
C ILE A 304 -2.56 9.16 -13.77
N VAL A 305 -1.42 9.18 -14.44
CA VAL A 305 -1.08 10.19 -15.43
C VAL A 305 -2.01 10.13 -16.63
N PHE A 306 -2.28 8.94 -17.17
CA PHE A 306 -3.27 8.80 -18.24
C PHE A 306 -4.65 9.29 -17.79
N SER A 307 -5.05 9.02 -16.54
CA SER A 307 -6.29 9.56 -15.96
C SER A 307 -6.31 11.08 -15.92
N TYR A 308 -5.20 11.74 -15.58
CA TYR A 308 -5.12 13.21 -15.58
C TYR A 308 -5.00 13.81 -16.98
N ILE A 309 -4.21 13.22 -17.87
CA ILE A 309 -4.14 13.63 -19.28
C ILE A 309 -5.54 13.54 -19.90
N HIS A 310 -6.28 12.49 -19.61
CA HIS A 310 -7.66 12.34 -20.06
C HIS A 310 -8.57 13.45 -19.54
N ILE A 311 -8.44 13.87 -18.28
CA ILE A 311 -9.15 15.05 -17.73
C ILE A 311 -8.81 16.32 -18.52
N ILE A 312 -7.54 16.55 -18.85
CA ILE A 312 -7.11 17.74 -19.60
C ILE A 312 -7.63 17.71 -21.03
N LEU A 313 -7.45 16.58 -21.73
CA LEU A 313 -7.89 16.43 -23.11
C LEU A 313 -9.41 16.63 -23.20
N TYR A 314 -10.15 16.10 -22.22
CA TYR A 314 -11.58 16.37 -22.06
C TYR A 314 -11.86 17.87 -21.93
N PHE A 315 -11.14 18.58 -21.05
CA PHE A 315 -11.33 20.03 -20.87
C PHE A 315 -10.97 20.86 -22.11
N LEU A 316 -9.91 20.48 -22.85
CA LEU A 316 -9.40 21.25 -24.00
C LEU A 316 -10.21 21.03 -25.28
N TYR A 317 -10.56 19.78 -25.59
CA TYR A 317 -11.16 19.44 -26.89
C TYR A 317 -12.69 19.54 -26.91
N VAL A 318 -13.34 19.64 -25.75
CA VAL A 318 -14.78 19.43 -25.66
C VAL A 318 -15.46 20.53 -24.85
N ARG A 319 -15.71 21.68 -25.49
CA ARG A 319 -16.72 22.64 -25.00
C ARG A 319 -18.16 22.21 -25.33
N SER A 320 -18.40 21.11 -26.06
CA SER A 320 -19.74 20.81 -26.61
C SER A 320 -20.13 19.34 -26.90
N TYR A 321 -19.39 18.31 -26.46
CA TYR A 321 -19.78 16.89 -26.65
C TYR A 321 -19.21 15.90 -25.60
N HIS A 322 -20.00 15.52 -24.59
CA HIS A 322 -20.11 14.19 -23.96
C HIS A 322 -18.89 13.32 -23.61
N PHE A 323 -19.11 12.45 -22.62
CA PHE A 323 -18.28 11.29 -22.29
C PHE A 323 -16.97 11.72 -21.61
N GLN A 324 -16.69 11.41 -20.35
CA GLN A 324 -16.49 10.06 -19.82
C GLN A 324 -16.35 10.13 -18.29
N GLU A 325 -16.40 9.01 -17.60
CA GLU A 325 -16.05 8.99 -16.17
C GLU A 325 -14.55 9.19 -15.98
N PHE A 326 -14.19 9.89 -14.90
CA PHE A 326 -12.80 10.02 -14.52
C PHE A 326 -12.29 8.69 -13.97
N LEU A 327 -11.13 8.26 -14.48
CA LEU A 327 -10.41 7.06 -14.03
C LEU A 327 -9.44 7.37 -12.87
N THR A 328 -9.60 8.53 -12.22
CA THR A 328 -8.74 8.96 -11.10
C THR A 328 -8.96 8.10 -9.85
N GLY A 329 -10.18 7.61 -9.60
CA GLY A 329 -10.44 6.62 -8.56
C GLY A 329 -9.63 5.34 -8.73
N TYR A 330 -9.64 4.78 -9.95
CA TYR A 330 -8.82 3.62 -10.34
C TYR A 330 -7.32 3.86 -10.18
N GLY A 331 -6.83 5.01 -10.68
CA GLY A 331 -5.44 5.39 -10.52
C GLY A 331 -5.02 5.50 -9.05
N SER A 332 -5.89 6.07 -8.21
CA SER A 332 -5.66 6.20 -6.77
C SER A 332 -5.61 4.83 -6.08
N ALA A 333 -6.53 3.92 -6.40
CA ALA A 333 -6.51 2.55 -5.87
C ALA A 333 -5.25 1.79 -6.28
N PHE A 334 -4.88 1.82 -7.56
CA PHE A 334 -3.65 1.19 -8.04
C PHE A 334 -2.42 1.78 -7.35
N LEU A 335 -2.36 3.10 -7.17
CA LEU A 335 -1.26 3.76 -6.48
C LEU A 335 -1.18 3.35 -5.01
N SER A 336 -2.30 3.32 -4.30
CA SER A 336 -2.37 2.87 -2.91
C SER A 336 -1.90 1.42 -2.75
N ILE A 337 -2.33 0.52 -3.65
CA ILE A 337 -1.88 -0.88 -3.67
C ILE A 337 -0.37 -0.97 -3.99
N SER A 338 0.12 -0.25 -4.99
CA SER A 338 1.55 -0.29 -5.35
C SER A 338 2.45 0.26 -4.24
N VAL A 339 2.00 1.30 -3.53
CA VAL A 339 2.70 1.83 -2.36
C VAL A 339 2.73 0.82 -1.23
N ILE A 340 1.59 0.20 -0.88
CA ILE A 340 1.59 -0.76 0.24
C ILE A 340 2.47 -1.98 -0.08
N LEU A 341 2.38 -2.53 -1.30
CA LEU A 341 3.26 -3.62 -1.76
C LEU A 341 4.74 -3.21 -1.76
N MET A 342 5.05 -1.94 -2.05
CA MET A 342 6.43 -1.45 -1.94
C MET A 342 6.90 -1.43 -0.49
N LEU A 343 6.09 -0.90 0.41
CA LEU A 343 6.39 -0.74 1.82
C LEU A 343 6.48 -2.08 2.56
N THR A 344 5.65 -3.07 2.19
CA THR A 344 5.69 -4.41 2.79
C THR A 344 6.98 -5.15 2.46
N ASP A 345 7.43 -5.17 1.20
CA ASP A 345 8.70 -5.84 0.87
C ASP A 345 9.90 -5.11 1.47
N GLU A 346 9.85 -3.79 1.59
CA GLU A 346 10.93 -3.07 2.28
C GLU A 346 10.95 -3.43 3.77
N PHE A 347 9.78 -3.50 4.40
CA PHE A 347 9.65 -3.92 5.79
C PHE A 347 10.20 -5.34 6.00
N GLU A 348 9.86 -6.27 5.10
CA GLU A 348 10.39 -7.64 5.13
C GLU A 348 11.92 -7.67 5.04
N LYS A 349 12.52 -6.90 4.12
CA LYS A 349 13.99 -6.79 4.04
C LYS A 349 14.62 -6.27 5.32
N VAL A 350 14.04 -5.24 5.92
CA VAL A 350 14.55 -4.66 7.17
C VAL A 350 14.42 -5.65 8.33
N LEU A 351 13.37 -6.48 8.36
CA LEU A 351 13.22 -7.56 9.33
C LEU A 351 14.29 -8.63 9.17
N VAL A 352 14.54 -9.09 7.95
CA VAL A 352 15.58 -10.08 7.66
C VAL A 352 16.96 -9.55 8.07
N GLU A 353 17.30 -8.32 7.67
CA GLU A 353 18.57 -7.67 8.04
C GLU A 353 18.73 -7.57 9.58
N THR A 354 17.65 -7.22 10.28
CA THR A 354 17.68 -7.11 11.75
C THR A 354 17.85 -8.48 12.42
N ASN A 355 17.25 -9.54 11.87
CA ASN A 355 17.43 -10.91 12.34
C ASN A 355 18.84 -11.45 12.06
N GLU A 356 19.39 -11.18 10.88
CA GLU A 356 20.77 -11.57 10.53
C GLU A 356 21.82 -10.87 11.42
N ILE A 357 21.65 -9.58 11.67
CA ILE A 357 22.49 -8.83 12.63
C ILE A 357 22.35 -9.43 14.03
N SER A 358 21.12 -9.78 14.44
CA SER A 358 20.88 -10.40 15.74
C SER A 358 21.54 -11.78 15.86
N ASN A 359 21.50 -12.61 14.80
CA ASN A 359 22.10 -13.94 14.80
C ASN A 359 23.64 -13.88 14.76
N SER A 360 24.21 -13.00 13.92
CA SER A 360 25.67 -12.82 13.84
C SER A 360 26.28 -12.31 15.14
N ARG A 361 25.53 -11.57 15.97
CA ARG A 361 25.97 -11.16 17.32
C ARG A 361 26.29 -12.33 18.24
N TYR A 362 25.66 -13.50 18.04
CA TYR A 362 25.82 -14.67 18.91
C TYR A 362 26.73 -15.75 18.33
N ILE A 363 27.27 -15.59 17.13
CA ILE A 363 28.10 -16.60 16.46
C ILE A 363 29.55 -16.13 16.38
N ASP A 364 30.50 -17.00 16.72
CA ASP A 364 31.94 -16.76 16.52
C ASP A 364 32.26 -16.81 15.02
N PRO A 365 32.89 -15.77 14.44
CA PRO A 365 33.09 -15.69 13.00
C PRO A 365 34.03 -16.77 12.46
N LEU A 366 35.02 -17.21 13.25
CA LEU A 366 36.04 -18.19 12.86
C LEU A 366 35.49 -19.62 12.98
N THR A 367 35.00 -19.99 14.16
CA THR A 367 34.61 -21.37 14.43
C THR A 367 33.16 -21.66 14.09
N LYS A 368 32.32 -20.63 13.91
CA LYS A 368 30.84 -20.67 13.81
C LYS A 368 30.12 -21.16 15.08
N ALA A 369 30.85 -21.37 16.18
CA ALA A 369 30.24 -21.78 17.45
C ALA A 369 29.43 -20.60 17.99
N TYR A 370 28.59 -20.80 19.01
CA TYR A 370 28.10 -19.62 19.71
C TYR A 370 29.28 -18.86 20.33
N ASN A 371 29.26 -17.53 20.34
CA ASN A 371 30.24 -16.74 21.06
C ASN A 371 29.75 -16.44 22.49
N ARG A 372 30.63 -15.90 23.34
CA ARG A 372 30.31 -15.53 24.73
C ARG A 372 29.05 -14.67 24.92
N ASN A 373 28.55 -13.95 23.91
CA ASN A 373 27.35 -13.14 24.06
C ASN A 373 26.08 -14.00 24.20
N ILE A 374 26.11 -15.28 23.80
CA ILE A 374 24.95 -16.17 23.99
C ILE A 374 24.63 -16.39 25.47
N LEU A 375 25.64 -16.25 26.33
CA LEU A 375 25.54 -16.47 27.77
C LEU A 375 24.50 -15.55 28.43
N GLU A 376 24.34 -14.33 27.91
CA GLU A 376 23.30 -13.37 28.36
C GLU A 376 21.88 -13.94 28.23
N LYS A 377 21.65 -14.84 27.26
CA LYS A 377 20.36 -15.54 27.10
C LYS A 377 20.22 -16.72 28.04
N LEU A 378 21.33 -17.36 28.40
CA LEU A 378 21.33 -18.60 29.17
C LEU A 378 21.05 -18.36 30.66
N ASP A 379 21.50 -17.23 31.21
CA ASP A 379 21.27 -16.87 32.62
C ASP A 379 19.78 -16.72 32.99
N ASN A 380 18.89 -16.57 31.99
CA ASN A 380 17.43 -16.47 32.19
C ASN A 380 16.66 -17.73 31.75
N SER A 381 17.35 -18.82 31.43
CA SER A 381 16.74 -20.03 30.88
C SER A 381 16.84 -21.23 31.84
N ASN A 382 15.74 -21.97 32.02
CA ASN A 382 15.73 -23.24 32.76
C ASN A 382 16.25 -24.37 31.85
N ILE A 383 17.56 -24.36 31.57
CA ILE A 383 18.19 -25.46 30.82
C ILE A 383 18.62 -26.54 31.82
N GLU A 384 18.12 -27.75 31.62
CA GLU A 384 18.60 -28.92 32.33
C GLU A 384 19.72 -29.59 31.53
N GLY A 385 20.81 -29.95 32.22
CA GLY A 385 21.93 -30.66 31.60
C GLY A 385 23.23 -30.50 32.37
N PHE A 386 24.34 -30.71 31.67
CA PHE A 386 25.70 -30.59 32.17
C PHE A 386 26.47 -29.53 31.41
N PHE A 387 27.23 -28.72 32.15
CA PHE A 387 28.18 -27.76 31.63
C PHE A 387 29.56 -28.38 31.59
N VAL A 388 30.17 -28.39 30.41
CA VAL A 388 31.55 -28.81 30.18
C VAL A 388 32.37 -27.59 29.82
N LEU A 389 33.37 -27.25 30.61
CA LEU A 389 34.39 -26.29 30.22
C LEU A 389 35.54 -27.04 29.55
N ILE A 390 36.04 -26.55 28.42
CA ILE A 390 37.10 -27.17 27.63
C ILE A 390 38.18 -26.14 27.32
N ASP A 391 39.44 -26.54 27.45
CA ASP A 391 40.61 -25.74 27.08
C ASP A 391 41.62 -26.62 26.33
N LEU A 392 42.06 -26.16 25.16
CA LEU A 392 43.01 -26.90 24.32
C LEU A 392 44.43 -26.83 24.90
N ASN A 393 44.99 -27.99 25.28
CA ASN A 393 46.29 -28.03 25.93
C ASN A 393 47.41 -27.60 24.97
N ASP A 394 48.35 -26.81 25.48
CA ASP A 394 49.53 -26.33 24.73
C ASP A 394 49.22 -25.54 23.43
N PHE A 395 48.00 -25.01 23.26
CA PHE A 395 47.61 -24.27 22.06
C PHE A 395 48.50 -23.05 21.79
N LYS A 396 48.93 -22.34 22.84
CA LYS A 396 49.91 -21.25 22.70
C LYS A 396 51.23 -21.72 22.09
N LYS A 397 51.77 -22.87 22.51
CA LYS A 397 53.01 -23.43 21.94
C LYS A 397 52.81 -23.82 20.48
N LEU A 398 51.62 -24.30 20.12
CA LEU A 398 51.27 -24.59 18.73
C LEU A 398 51.29 -23.31 17.88
N ASN A 399 50.69 -22.22 18.36
CA ASN A 399 50.76 -20.92 17.69
C ASN A 399 52.19 -20.38 17.58
N ASP A 400 52.97 -20.47 18.65
CA ASP A 400 54.37 -20.01 18.67
C ASP A 400 55.24 -20.79 17.67
N LYS A 401 54.95 -22.08 17.45
CA LYS A 401 55.72 -22.95 16.56
C LYS A 401 55.28 -22.88 15.08
N PHE A 402 53.99 -22.72 14.81
CA PHE A 402 53.42 -22.87 13.47
C PHE A 402 52.67 -21.63 12.95
N GLY A 403 52.62 -20.57 13.74
CA GLY A 403 51.90 -19.33 13.42
C GLY A 403 50.39 -19.41 13.67
N HIS A 404 49.77 -18.23 13.79
CA HIS A 404 48.34 -18.09 14.10
C HIS A 404 47.42 -18.73 13.05
N ASP A 405 47.79 -18.71 11.76
CA ASP A 405 47.00 -19.36 10.70
C ASP A 405 46.82 -20.87 10.93
N LYS A 406 47.82 -21.52 11.53
CA LYS A 406 47.72 -22.95 11.89
C LYS A 406 46.82 -23.14 13.11
N GLY A 407 46.91 -22.25 14.10
CA GLY A 407 46.01 -22.22 15.24
C GLY A 407 44.54 -22.06 14.84
N ASP A 408 44.27 -21.14 13.92
CA ASP A 408 42.91 -20.89 13.43
C ASP A 408 42.32 -22.13 12.74
N LYS A 409 43.12 -22.84 11.93
CA LYS A 409 42.70 -24.12 11.33
C LYS A 409 42.38 -25.18 12.38
N VAL A 410 43.19 -25.27 13.44
CA VAL A 410 42.96 -26.21 14.54
C VAL A 410 41.66 -25.87 15.28
N LEU A 411 41.37 -24.60 15.53
CA LEU A 411 40.11 -24.17 16.16
C LEU A 411 38.89 -24.51 15.29
N VAL A 412 38.99 -24.34 13.98
CA VAL A 412 37.94 -24.71 13.02
C VAL A 412 37.72 -26.23 13.00
N GLU A 413 38.79 -27.02 12.93
CA GLU A 413 38.70 -28.49 12.92
C GLU A 413 38.17 -29.04 14.24
N PHE A 414 38.61 -28.51 15.39
CA PHE A 414 38.05 -28.83 16.70
C PHE A 414 36.55 -28.56 16.74
N SER A 415 36.16 -27.37 16.29
CA SER A 415 34.76 -26.95 16.31
C SER A 415 33.87 -27.78 15.39
N LYS A 416 34.42 -28.25 14.26
CA LYS A 416 33.73 -29.17 13.36
C LYS A 416 33.56 -30.54 14.01
N LEU A 417 34.61 -31.08 14.62
CA LEU A 417 34.57 -32.37 15.33
C LEU A 417 33.51 -32.37 16.42
N ILE A 418 33.47 -31.31 17.24
CA ILE A 418 32.46 -31.20 18.31
C ILE A 418 31.05 -31.20 17.73
N ARG A 419 30.78 -30.40 16.69
CA ARG A 419 29.46 -30.35 16.05
C ARG A 419 28.97 -31.65 15.44
N GLU A 420 29.88 -32.42 14.85
CA GLU A 420 29.53 -33.72 14.28
C GLU A 420 29.17 -34.76 15.35
N ASN A 421 29.41 -34.45 16.64
CA ASN A 421 29.22 -35.38 17.75
C ASN A 421 28.21 -34.90 18.81
N ILE A 422 27.68 -33.69 18.71
CA ILE A 422 26.60 -33.16 19.56
C ILE A 422 25.29 -33.08 18.76
N ARG A 423 24.16 -32.93 19.46
CA ARG A 423 22.85 -32.78 18.83
C ARG A 423 22.55 -31.32 18.52
N GLU A 424 21.49 -31.05 17.75
CA GLU A 424 21.10 -29.67 17.40
C GLU A 424 20.65 -28.87 18.62
N GLU A 425 20.09 -29.54 19.63
CA GLU A 425 19.66 -28.93 20.89
C GLU A 425 20.81 -28.64 21.88
N ASP A 426 22.00 -29.23 21.67
CA ASP A 426 23.16 -28.99 22.51
C ASP A 426 23.82 -27.64 22.17
N LEU A 427 24.34 -26.95 23.18
CA LEU A 427 24.99 -25.66 22.99
C LEU A 427 26.50 -25.80 22.98
N PHE A 428 27.13 -25.39 21.87
CA PHE A 428 28.58 -25.29 21.76
C PHE A 428 29.03 -23.83 21.64
N ILE A 429 29.84 -23.38 22.58
CA ILE A 429 30.18 -21.98 22.80
C ILE A 429 31.70 -21.81 22.80
N ARG A 430 32.22 -20.82 22.10
CA ARG A 430 33.61 -20.34 22.23
C ARG A 430 33.63 -19.13 23.17
N LEU A 431 34.35 -19.26 24.27
CA LEU A 431 34.43 -18.24 25.31
C LEU A 431 35.49 -17.18 25.00
N GLY A 432 36.60 -17.62 24.42
CA GLY A 432 37.70 -16.77 23.94
C GLY A 432 38.96 -17.61 23.69
N GLY A 433 39.85 -17.16 22.80
CA GLY A 433 41.09 -17.89 22.51
C GLY A 433 40.84 -19.35 22.12
N ASP A 434 41.32 -20.25 22.96
CA ASP A 434 41.25 -21.72 22.92
C ASP A 434 40.28 -22.33 23.96
N GLU A 435 39.50 -21.50 24.66
CA GLU A 435 38.50 -21.92 25.63
C GLU A 435 37.12 -22.06 25.00
N PHE A 436 36.48 -23.20 25.27
CA PHE A 436 35.16 -23.56 24.79
C PHE A 436 34.29 -24.07 25.94
N ALA A 437 32.97 -24.00 25.74
CA ALA A 437 32.00 -24.61 26.63
C ALA A 437 30.98 -25.44 25.85
N LEU A 438 30.49 -26.50 26.49
CA LEU A 438 29.37 -27.30 26.02
C LEU A 438 28.28 -27.33 27.08
N ILE A 439 27.02 -27.21 26.66
CA ILE A 439 25.86 -27.53 27.49
C ILE A 439 25.13 -28.68 26.80
N VAL A 440 25.14 -29.85 27.44
CA VAL A 440 24.62 -31.09 26.89
C VAL A 440 23.70 -31.77 27.89
N ASN A 441 22.61 -32.38 27.40
CA ASN A 441 21.73 -33.18 28.24
C ASN A 441 21.95 -34.66 27.95
N LEU A 442 22.80 -35.30 28.76
CA LEU A 442 23.25 -36.68 28.58
C LEU A 442 23.28 -37.42 29.92
N ASP A 443 22.98 -38.72 29.89
CA ASP A 443 23.02 -39.59 31.08
C ASP A 443 24.45 -39.82 31.61
N ASP A 444 25.44 -39.89 30.70
CA ASP A 444 26.86 -40.07 31.02
C ASP A 444 27.73 -39.05 30.26
N PRO A 445 27.84 -37.83 30.79
CA PRO A 445 28.56 -36.75 30.12
C PRO A 445 30.08 -36.91 30.20
N GLU A 446 30.62 -37.65 31.19
CA GLU A 446 32.06 -37.91 31.31
C GLU A 446 32.56 -38.83 30.21
N SER A 447 31.87 -39.96 29.97
CA SER A 447 32.22 -40.88 28.88
C SER A 447 32.12 -40.22 27.51
N PHE A 448 31.12 -39.33 27.34
CA PHE A 448 30.96 -38.53 26.13
C PHE A 448 32.18 -37.62 25.87
N VAL A 449 32.58 -36.81 26.86
CA VAL A 449 33.69 -35.86 26.69
C VAL A 449 35.03 -36.59 26.52
N GLU A 450 35.25 -37.69 27.22
CA GLU A 450 36.46 -38.50 27.07
C GLU A 450 36.53 -39.18 25.68
N ARG A 451 35.39 -39.53 25.08
CA ARG A 451 35.32 -39.98 23.68
C ARG A 451 35.73 -38.86 22.72
N LEU A 452 35.21 -37.65 22.89
CA LEU A 452 35.58 -36.49 22.08
C LEU A 452 37.08 -36.19 22.16
N ARG A 453 37.65 -36.28 23.37
CA ARG A 453 39.08 -36.12 23.63
C ARG A 453 39.93 -37.13 22.85
N LYS A 454 39.59 -38.41 22.93
CA LYS A 454 40.28 -39.47 22.17
C LYS A 454 40.19 -39.27 20.66
N LEU A 455 39.04 -38.81 20.16
CA LEU A 455 38.86 -38.47 18.74
C LEU A 455 39.74 -37.29 18.33
N LEU A 456 39.82 -36.24 19.15
CA LEU A 456 40.66 -35.08 18.86
C LEU A 456 42.14 -35.46 18.78
N ILE A 457 42.64 -36.22 19.76
CA ILE A 457 44.02 -36.70 19.76
C ILE A 457 44.31 -37.49 18.48
N LYS A 458 43.38 -38.37 18.07
CA LYS A 458 43.56 -39.19 16.86
C LYS A 458 43.58 -38.37 15.57
N ILE A 459 42.76 -37.32 15.47
CA ILE A 459 42.55 -36.57 14.22
C ILE A 459 43.50 -35.38 14.10
N ILE A 460 43.69 -34.63 15.19
CA ILE A 460 44.40 -33.34 15.19
C ILE A 460 45.74 -33.44 15.93
N ASN A 461 46.02 -34.55 16.62
CA ASN A 461 47.20 -34.72 17.47
C ASN A 461 47.33 -33.61 18.52
N LEU A 462 46.18 -33.21 19.07
CA LEU A 462 46.05 -32.23 20.13
C LEU A 462 45.16 -32.81 21.23
N ASP A 463 45.51 -32.53 22.47
CA ASP A 463 44.73 -32.93 23.63
C ASP A 463 44.02 -31.71 24.24
N PHE A 464 42.97 -31.94 25.02
CA PHE A 464 42.30 -30.89 25.77
C PHE A 464 42.04 -31.32 27.22
N SER A 465 41.98 -30.33 28.10
CA SER A 465 41.54 -30.51 29.47
C SER A 465 40.13 -29.97 29.64
N TYR A 466 39.37 -30.59 30.55
CA TYR A 466 37.99 -30.23 30.76
C TYR A 466 37.58 -30.32 32.22
N GLY A 467 36.52 -29.60 32.56
CA GLY A 467 35.81 -29.71 33.84
C GLY A 467 34.33 -29.84 33.57
N ILE A 468 33.65 -30.74 34.30
CA ILE A 468 32.25 -31.07 34.06
C ILE A 468 31.42 -30.91 35.32
N VAL A 469 30.29 -30.22 35.22
CA VAL A 469 29.38 -29.97 36.34
C VAL A 469 27.94 -29.99 35.87
N LYS A 470 26.99 -30.27 36.76
CA LYS A 470 25.57 -30.09 36.46
C LYS A 470 25.30 -28.60 36.23
N PHE A 471 24.62 -28.26 35.14
CA PHE A 471 24.35 -26.87 34.79
C PHE A 471 23.27 -26.28 35.72
N SER A 472 23.54 -25.10 36.28
CA SER A 472 22.59 -24.30 37.06
C SER A 472 22.40 -22.91 36.44
N ASN A 473 23.44 -22.08 36.56
CA ASN A 473 23.61 -20.80 35.89
C ASN A 473 25.04 -20.72 35.36
N PHE A 474 25.31 -19.82 34.40
CA PHE A 474 26.63 -19.77 33.78
C PHE A 474 27.74 -19.44 34.79
N SER A 475 27.52 -18.43 35.63
CA SER A 475 28.55 -17.92 36.55
C SER A 475 29.04 -18.98 37.55
N GLU A 476 28.11 -19.71 38.17
CA GLU A 476 28.42 -20.76 39.13
C GLU A 476 29.01 -21.99 38.44
N SER A 477 28.40 -22.44 37.34
CA SER A 477 28.85 -23.61 36.59
C SER A 477 30.26 -23.41 36.03
N TYR A 478 30.55 -22.22 35.48
CA TYR A 478 31.88 -21.86 34.99
C TYR A 478 32.92 -21.92 36.10
N ARG A 479 32.64 -21.31 37.27
CA ARG A 479 33.57 -21.30 38.41
C ARG A 479 33.89 -22.72 38.91
N LEU A 480 32.89 -23.60 38.99
CA LEU A 480 33.10 -24.97 39.46
C LEU A 480 33.82 -25.83 38.41
N ALA A 481 33.45 -25.69 37.13
CA ALA A 481 34.11 -26.40 36.03
C ALA A 481 35.56 -25.95 35.83
N ASP A 482 35.87 -24.66 35.97
CA ASP A 482 37.23 -24.12 35.89
C ASP A 482 38.16 -24.75 36.95
N LYS A 483 37.67 -24.92 38.18
CA LYS A 483 38.42 -25.61 39.23
C LYS A 483 38.75 -27.07 38.83
N LEU A 484 37.79 -27.81 38.30
CA LEU A 484 37.98 -29.19 37.86
C LEU A 484 38.94 -29.29 36.66
N LEU A 485 38.82 -28.35 35.71
CA LEU A 485 39.72 -28.22 34.57
C LEU A 485 41.16 -27.95 35.02
N TYR A 486 41.34 -27.04 35.99
CA TYR A 486 42.64 -26.74 36.58
C TYR A 486 43.25 -27.96 37.28
N ASP A 487 42.45 -28.67 38.08
CA ASP A 487 42.88 -29.90 38.75
C ASP A 487 43.35 -30.95 37.72
N MET A 488 42.62 -31.12 36.61
CA MET A 488 43.02 -32.00 35.51
C MET A 488 44.35 -31.55 34.87
N LYS A 489 44.51 -30.26 34.56
CA LYS A 489 45.76 -29.71 34.02
C LYS A 489 46.94 -29.94 34.96
N SER A 490 46.78 -29.79 36.27
CA SER A 490 47.85 -30.06 37.24
C SER A 490 48.26 -31.53 37.31
N ARG A 491 47.29 -32.46 37.20
CA ARG A 491 47.58 -33.91 37.18
C ARG A 491 48.34 -34.31 35.93
N ASN A 492 48.04 -33.68 34.79
CA ASN A 492 48.71 -33.93 33.52
C ASN A 492 50.13 -33.32 33.45
N LYS A 493 50.43 -32.27 34.23
CA LYS A 493 51.80 -31.71 34.34
C LYS A 493 52.73 -32.52 35.25
N ASN A 494 52.16 -33.31 36.17
CA ASN A 494 52.88 -34.15 37.13
C ASN A 494 53.00 -35.63 36.69
N LYS A 495 52.55 -35.94 35.46
CA LYS A 495 52.77 -37.21 34.76
C LYS A 495 53.76 -36.97 33.63
#